data_AF-A0A699WVM1-F1
#
_entry.id   AF-A0A699WVM1-F1
#
_cell.length_a   1.000
_cell.length_b   1.000
_cell.length_c   1.000
_cell.angle_alpha   90.00
_cell.angle_beta   90.00
_cell.angle_gamma   90.00
#
_symmetry.space_group_name_H-M   'P 1'
#
loop_
_entity.id
_entity.type
_entity.pdbx_description
1 polymer ?
#
loop_
_entity_poly.entity_id
_entity_poly.type
_entity_poly.pdbx_seq_one_letter_code
_entity_poly.pdbx_strand_id
1 'polypeptide(L)'
;MLVFSVDLPVAAQVLQASPSKPYLCFRLDLDPQRIAALALQVYPDGPPQVREGRALYLAQAGEAIVDASARLMALMDDPADAALLAPLVVDEILIRLLRSPIGGRLAQVGQSESGTHRIARA
;
A
#
# COMPACT_ATOMS: atom_id res chain seq x y z
N MET A 1 -10.26 3.47 3.25
CA MET A 1 -8.84 3.34 2.92
C MET A 1 -8.40 4.57 2.13
N LEU A 2 -7.25 5.12 2.49
CA LEU A 2 -6.58 6.18 1.76
C LEU A 2 -5.28 5.61 1.20
N VAL A 3 -5.00 5.88 -0.07
CA VAL A 3 -3.72 5.52 -0.71
C VAL A 3 -3.16 6.76 -1.37
N PHE A 4 -1.89 7.04 -1.06
CA PHE A 4 -1.15 8.17 -1.60
C PHE A 4 -0.09 7.61 -2.55
N SER A 5 -0.07 8.12 -3.78
CA SER A 5 0.87 7.64 -4.81
C SER A 5 2.11 8.54 -4.95
N VAL A 6 2.15 9.64 -4.20
CA VAL A 6 3.23 10.64 -4.15
C VAL A 6 3.17 11.34 -2.78
N ASP A 7 4.27 11.97 -2.38
CA ASP A 7 4.31 12.81 -1.18
C ASP A 7 3.40 14.03 -1.34
N LEU A 8 2.26 14.02 -0.64
CA LEU A 8 1.31 15.12 -0.60
C LEU A 8 1.27 15.73 0.80
N PRO A 9 1.24 17.08 0.92
CA PRO A 9 0.89 17.71 2.18
C PRO A 9 -0.60 17.44 2.48
N VAL A 10 -0.87 16.58 3.47
CA VAL A 10 -2.22 16.22 3.88
C VAL A 10 -2.49 16.79 5.27
N ALA A 11 -3.53 17.61 5.39
CA ALA A 11 -4.09 18.02 6.68
C ALA A 11 -5.37 17.25 6.95
N ALA A 12 -5.49 16.62 8.12
CA ALA A 12 -6.66 15.88 8.55
C ALA A 12 -6.99 16.19 10.02
N GLN A 13 -8.28 16.24 10.35
CA GLN A 13 -8.76 16.43 11.71
C GLN A 13 -9.78 15.34 12.07
N VAL A 14 -9.59 14.72 13.23
CA VAL A 14 -10.53 13.74 13.77
C VAL A 14 -11.57 14.49 14.62
N LEU A 15 -12.84 14.47 14.18
CA LEU A 15 -13.90 15.27 14.80
C LEU A 15 -14.70 14.54 15.90
N GLN A 16 -14.69 13.20 15.89
CA GLN A 16 -15.63 12.40 16.71
C GLN A 16 -14.96 11.54 17.79
N ALA A 17 -13.63 11.47 17.83
CA ALA A 17 -12.93 10.59 18.77
C ALA A 17 -13.10 11.07 20.22
N SER A 18 -13.25 10.12 21.12
CA SER A 18 -13.25 10.32 22.58
C SER A 18 -12.49 9.19 23.27
N PRO A 19 -12.16 9.29 24.57
CA PRO A 19 -11.56 8.17 25.30
C PRO A 19 -12.40 6.89 25.27
N SER A 20 -13.73 7.00 25.23
CA SER A 20 -14.64 5.86 25.14
C SER A 20 -14.88 5.37 23.71
N LYS A 21 -14.52 6.17 22.70
CA LYS A 21 -14.63 5.85 21.27
C LYS A 21 -13.36 6.37 20.56
N PRO A 22 -12.20 5.73 20.78
CA PRO A 22 -10.95 6.19 20.19
C PRO A 22 -10.97 6.03 18.67
N TYR A 23 -10.25 6.90 17.97
CA TYR A 23 -9.95 6.72 16.56
C TYR A 23 -8.61 6.00 16.43
N LEU A 24 -8.62 4.83 15.80
CA LEU A 24 -7.44 4.02 15.53
C LEU A 24 -7.21 3.95 14.01
N CYS A 25 -5.96 4.13 13.60
CA CYS A 25 -5.57 4.09 12.20
C CYS A 25 -4.40 3.13 12.02
N PHE A 26 -4.53 2.26 11.01
CA PHE A 26 -3.44 1.47 10.51
C PHE A 26 -2.79 2.19 9.32
N ARG A 27 -1.47 2.40 9.38
CA ARG A 27 -0.68 2.96 8.28
C ARG A 27 0.38 1.95 7.87
N LEU A 28 0.43 1.67 6.58
CA LEU A 28 1.48 0.88 5.94
C LEU A 28 2.21 1.78 4.95
N ASP A 29 3.50 1.96 5.14
CA ASP A 29 4.36 2.61 4.18
C ASP A 29 4.64 1.62 3.04
N LEU A 30 4.38 2.02 1.80
CA LEU A 30 4.47 1.14 0.65
C LEU A 30 5.86 1.28 0.00
N ASP A 31 6.60 0.18 -0.10
CA ASP A 31 7.89 0.15 -0.78
C ASP A 31 7.70 0.14 -2.30
N PRO A 32 8.12 1.20 -3.03
CA PRO A 32 8.02 1.28 -4.47
C PRO A 32 8.77 0.16 -5.20
N GLN A 33 9.90 -0.30 -4.67
CA GLN A 33 10.67 -1.40 -5.27
C GLN A 33 9.91 -2.72 -5.15
N ARG A 34 9.32 -2.97 -3.99
CA ARG A 34 8.50 -4.18 -3.79
C ARG A 34 7.25 -4.16 -4.65
N ILE A 35 6.60 -3.00 -4.76
CA ILE A 35 5.48 -2.78 -5.68
C ILE A 35 5.90 -3.10 -7.12
N ALA A 36 7.04 -2.58 -7.59
CA ALA A 36 7.51 -2.83 -8.96
C ALA A 36 7.74 -4.32 -9.22
N ALA A 37 8.37 -5.03 -8.28
CA ALA A 37 8.64 -6.46 -8.39
C ALA A 37 7.35 -7.30 -8.44
N LEU A 38 6.35 -6.95 -7.63
CA LEU A 38 5.05 -7.64 -7.61
C LEU A 38 4.19 -7.25 -8.83
N ALA A 39 4.27 -6.01 -9.31
CA ALA A 39 3.53 -5.54 -10.46
C ALA A 39 3.88 -6.33 -11.73
N LEU A 40 5.14 -6.72 -11.92
CA LEU A 40 5.56 -7.59 -13.04
C LEU A 40 4.88 -8.96 -13.01
N GLN A 41 4.56 -9.47 -11.81
CA GLN A 41 3.87 -10.76 -11.65
C GLN A 41 2.35 -10.62 -11.76
N VAL A 42 1.79 -9.51 -11.26
CA VAL A 42 0.35 -9.23 -11.31
C VAL A 42 -0.09 -8.82 -12.72
N TYR A 43 0.78 -8.16 -13.47
CA TYR A 43 0.54 -7.63 -14.81
C TYR A 43 1.59 -8.12 -15.81
N PRO A 44 1.61 -9.42 -16.15
CA PRO A 44 2.59 -9.98 -17.07
C PRO A 44 2.55 -9.31 -18.46
N ASP A 45 1.39 -8.84 -18.89
CA ASP A 45 1.17 -8.13 -20.17
C ASP A 45 1.27 -6.60 -20.04
N GLY A 46 1.73 -6.11 -18.88
CA GLY A 46 1.80 -4.69 -18.56
C GLY A 46 0.58 -4.16 -17.79
N PRO A 47 0.77 -3.12 -16.96
CA PRO A 47 -0.31 -2.55 -16.15
C PRO A 47 -1.37 -1.86 -17.03
N PRO A 48 -2.63 -1.80 -16.57
CA PRO A 48 -3.68 -1.08 -17.28
C PRO A 48 -3.34 0.40 -17.44
N GLN A 49 -3.67 0.98 -18.60
CA GLN A 49 -3.42 2.41 -18.86
C GLN A 49 -4.27 3.29 -17.94
N VAL A 50 -3.59 4.14 -17.17
CA VAL A 50 -4.23 5.13 -16.30
C VAL A 50 -4.44 6.41 -17.11
N ARG A 51 -5.70 6.73 -17.43
CA ARG A 51 -6.04 7.82 -18.38
C ARG A 51 -5.91 9.24 -17.82
N GLU A 52 -5.89 9.41 -16.51
CA GLU A 52 -5.68 10.67 -15.77
C GLU A 52 -5.68 10.29 -14.27
N GLY A 53 -5.18 11.15 -13.37
CA GLY A 53 -5.72 11.03 -12.01
C GLY A 53 -5.00 11.64 -10.83
N ARG A 54 -5.71 11.47 -9.72
CA ARG A 54 -5.48 12.08 -8.43
C ARG A 54 -4.35 11.35 -7.71
N ALA A 55 -3.50 12.12 -7.07
CA ALA A 55 -2.43 11.63 -6.19
C ALA A 55 -2.97 10.96 -4.91
N LEU A 56 -4.22 11.26 -4.55
CA LEU A 56 -4.96 10.67 -3.45
C LEU A 56 -6.11 9.81 -3.98
N TYR A 57 -6.18 8.58 -3.50
CA TYR A 57 -7.29 7.68 -3.73
C TYR A 57 -8.02 7.40 -2.41
N LEU A 58 -9.34 7.58 -2.44
CA LEU A 58 -10.24 7.28 -1.34
C LEU A 58 -11.21 6.18 -1.79
N ALA A 59 -11.23 5.07 -1.07
CA ALA A 59 -12.18 3.99 -1.30
C ALA A 59 -12.50 3.24 -0.01
N GLN A 60 -13.62 2.51 -0.02
CA GLN A 60 -13.88 1.49 0.99
C GLN A 60 -12.77 0.44 0.95
N ALA A 61 -12.21 0.08 2.11
CA ALA A 61 -11.27 -1.03 2.16
C ALA A 61 -12.02 -2.32 1.85
N GLY A 62 -11.53 -3.13 0.92
CA GLY A 62 -12.06 -4.47 0.71
C GLY A 62 -11.80 -5.34 1.94
N GLU A 63 -12.72 -6.24 2.26
CA GLU A 63 -12.63 -7.11 3.46
C GLU A 63 -11.30 -7.84 3.54
N ALA A 64 -10.79 -8.34 2.41
CA ALA A 64 -9.55 -9.08 2.39
C ALA A 64 -8.29 -8.22 2.65
N ILE A 65 -8.36 -6.90 2.40
CA ILE A 65 -7.29 -5.97 2.82
C ILE A 65 -7.38 -5.73 4.33
N VAL A 66 -8.60 -5.56 4.86
CA VAL A 66 -8.83 -5.38 6.31
C VAL A 66 -8.34 -6.61 7.08
N ASP A 67 -8.65 -7.79 6.60
CA ASP A 67 -8.25 -9.08 7.17
C ASP A 67 -6.72 -9.28 7.15
N ALA A 68 -6.06 -9.00 6.01
CA ALA A 68 -4.60 -9.03 5.93
C ALA A 68 -3.95 -8.01 6.88
N SER A 69 -4.48 -6.78 6.97
CA SER A 69 -3.98 -5.78 7.92
C SER A 69 -4.19 -6.20 9.38
N ALA A 70 -5.31 -6.85 9.71
CA ALA A 70 -5.57 -7.38 11.05
C ALA A 70 -4.57 -8.48 11.42
N ARG A 71 -4.27 -9.41 10.50
CA ARG A 71 -3.21 -10.41 10.70
C ARG A 71 -1.85 -9.78 10.89
N LEU A 72 -1.50 -8.77 10.10
CA LEU A 72 -0.23 -8.07 10.22
C LEU A 72 -0.09 -7.40 11.60
N MET A 73 -1.17 -6.80 12.11
CA MET A 73 -1.16 -6.21 13.45
C MET A 73 -1.05 -7.28 14.55
N ALA A 74 -1.71 -8.42 14.41
CA ALA A 74 -1.62 -9.52 15.37
C ALA A 74 -0.20 -10.12 15.46
N LEU A 75 0.57 -10.09 14.37
CA LEU A 75 1.97 -10.53 14.40
C LEU A 75 2.86 -9.67 15.32
N MET A 76 2.46 -8.44 15.67
CA MET A 76 3.27 -7.59 16.55
C MET A 76 3.43 -8.17 17.97
N ASP A 77 2.57 -9.11 18.36
CA ASP A 77 2.64 -9.78 19.66
C ASP A 77 3.70 -10.92 19.69
N ASP A 78 4.17 -11.39 18.53
CA ASP A 78 5.21 -12.42 18.41
C ASP A 78 6.31 -12.01 17.41
N PRO A 79 7.47 -11.51 17.91
CA PRO A 79 8.57 -11.07 17.06
C PRO A 79 9.19 -12.16 16.18
N ALA A 80 9.16 -13.42 16.60
CA ALA A 80 9.75 -14.52 15.83
C ALA A 80 8.89 -14.83 14.61
N ASP A 81 7.58 -14.91 14.80
CA ASP A 81 6.63 -15.08 13.71
C ASP A 81 6.58 -13.83 12.81
N ALA A 82 6.60 -12.63 13.39
CA ALA A 82 6.61 -11.37 12.65
C ALA A 82 7.78 -11.31 11.65
N ALA A 83 8.98 -11.74 12.06
CA ALA A 83 10.17 -11.69 11.21
C ALA A 83 10.01 -12.49 9.90
N LEU A 84 9.24 -13.57 9.92
CA LEU A 84 9.06 -14.46 8.76
C LEU A 84 7.73 -14.22 8.03
N LEU A 85 6.66 -13.93 8.76
CA LEU A 85 5.31 -13.84 8.23
C LEU A 85 4.92 -12.41 7.82
N ALA A 86 5.41 -11.38 8.52
CA ALA A 86 5.02 -10.00 8.22
C ALA A 86 5.33 -9.59 6.77
N PRO A 87 6.52 -9.91 6.20
CA PRO A 87 6.79 -9.60 4.79
C PRO A 87 5.81 -10.26 3.82
N LEU A 88 5.36 -11.49 4.10
CA LEU A 88 4.41 -12.21 3.27
C LEU A 88 3.02 -11.58 3.32
N VAL A 89 2.59 -11.13 4.49
CA VAL A 89 1.31 -10.43 4.66
C VAL A 89 1.36 -9.04 4.00
N VAL A 90 2.50 -8.34 4.07
CA VAL A 90 2.70 -7.09 3.32
C VAL A 90 2.58 -7.34 1.82
N ASP A 91 3.21 -8.37 1.28
CA ASP A 91 3.07 -8.74 -0.13
C ASP A 91 1.64 -9.06 -0.52
N GLU A 92 0.90 -9.76 0.35
CA GLU A 92 -0.52 -10.02 0.14
C GLU A 92 -1.30 -8.71 0.00
N ILE A 93 -1.07 -7.74 0.89
CA ILE A 93 -1.72 -6.42 0.84
C ILE A 93 -1.36 -5.71 -0.48
N LEU A 94 -0.07 -5.70 -0.87
CA LEU A 94 0.39 -5.08 -2.11
C LEU A 94 -0.24 -5.72 -3.35
N ILE A 95 -0.33 -7.06 -3.41
CA ILE A 95 -0.98 -7.80 -4.50
C ILE A 95 -2.47 -7.45 -4.58
N ARG A 96 -3.16 -7.37 -3.44
CA ARG A 96 -4.58 -6.98 -3.39
C ARG A 96 -4.79 -5.54 -3.86
N LEU A 97 -3.90 -4.62 -3.48
CA LEU A 97 -3.92 -3.25 -3.98
C LEU A 97 -3.64 -3.17 -5.49
N LEU A 98 -2.65 -3.91 -5.98
CA LEU A 98 -2.36 -4.03 -7.41
C LEU A 98 -3.53 -4.66 -8.19
N ARG A 99 -4.34 -5.53 -7.60
CA ARG A 99 -5.54 -6.08 -8.26
C ARG A 99 -6.78 -5.19 -8.14
N SER A 100 -6.71 -4.12 -7.37
CA SER A 100 -7.81 -3.19 -7.16
C SER A 100 -7.89 -2.12 -8.27
N PRO A 101 -8.94 -1.28 -8.30
CA PRO A 101 -9.03 -0.18 -9.26
C PRO A 101 -7.87 0.83 -9.23
N ILE A 102 -7.10 0.94 -8.12
CA ILE A 102 -5.91 1.80 -8.06
C ILE A 102 -4.65 1.12 -8.64
N GLY A 103 -4.68 -0.19 -8.89
CA GLY A 103 -3.48 -0.98 -9.13
C GLY A 103 -2.59 -0.50 -10.28
N GLY A 104 -3.18 -0.05 -11.40
CA GLY A 104 -2.43 0.50 -12.52
C GLY A 104 -1.59 1.73 -12.13
N ARG A 105 -2.12 2.58 -11.24
CA ARG A 105 -1.39 3.75 -10.71
C ARG A 105 -0.32 3.32 -9.73
N LEU A 106 -0.62 2.38 -8.84
CA LEU A 106 0.37 1.86 -7.90
C LEU A 106 1.57 1.26 -8.63
N ALA A 107 1.33 0.51 -9.72
CA ALA A 107 2.38 0.00 -10.58
C ALA A 107 3.19 1.10 -11.32
N GLN A 108 2.61 2.26 -11.61
CA GLN A 108 3.36 3.39 -12.17
C GLN A 108 4.31 4.01 -11.13
N VAL A 109 3.89 4.15 -9.87
CA VAL A 109 4.75 4.65 -8.78
C VAL A 109 5.98 3.78 -8.60
N GLY A 110 5.79 2.46 -8.57
CA GLY A 110 6.90 1.52 -8.46
C GLY A 110 7.90 1.66 -9.62
N GLN A 111 7.42 1.93 -10.84
CA GLN A 111 8.28 2.13 -12.01
C GLN A 111 9.03 3.48 -11.99
N SER A 112 8.38 4.57 -11.57
CA SER A 112 9.01 5.90 -11.56
C SER A 112 10.15 6.01 -10.54
N GLU A 113 9.97 5.46 -9.34
CA GLU A 113 10.97 5.59 -8.27
C GLU A 113 12.10 4.56 -8.35
N SER A 114 11.82 3.37 -8.89
CA SER A 114 12.88 2.38 -9.16
C SER A 114 13.85 2.84 -10.26
N GLY A 115 13.35 3.56 -11.27
CA GLY A 115 14.16 4.13 -12.34
C GLY A 115 15.12 5.23 -11.85
N THR A 116 14.68 6.09 -10.93
CA THR A 116 15.51 7.19 -10.38
C THR A 116 16.64 6.66 -9.50
N HIS A 117 16.39 5.61 -8.71
CA HIS A 117 17.42 4.94 -7.91
C HIS A 117 18.51 4.25 -8.76
N ARG A 118 18.18 3.79 -9.98
CA ARG A 118 19.14 3.13 -10.87
C ARG A 118 20.16 4.10 -11.49
N ILE A 119 19.78 5.36 -11.68
CA ILE A 119 20.66 6.41 -12.21
C ILE A 119 21.55 6.98 -11.10
N ALA A 120 21.06 7.08 -9.87
CA ALA A 120 21.83 7.59 -8.72
C ALA A 120 22.96 6.63 -8.23
N ARG A 121 23.04 5.41 -8.77
CA ARG A 121 24.05 4.40 -8.44
C ARG A 121 25.07 4.16 -9.56
N ALA A 122 25.01 4.92 -10.65
CA ALA A 122 25.93 4.83 -11.80
C ALA A 122 27.02 5.91 -11.75
#